data_AF-A0A7V0JG16-F1
#
_entry.id   AF-A0A7V0JG16-F1
#
_cell.length_a   1.000
_cell.length_b   1.000
_cell.length_c   1.000
_cell.angle_alpha   90.00
_cell.angle_beta   90.00
_cell.angle_gamma   90.00
#
_symmetry.space_group_name_H-M   'P 1'
#
loop_
_entity.id
_entity.type
_entity.pdbx_description
1 polymer ?
#
loop_
_entity_poly.entity_id
_entity_poly.type
_entity_poly.pdbx_seq_one_letter_code
_entity_poly.pdbx_strand_id
1 'polypeptide(L)'
;QEHGGWWHGNTLHEEQVRVPLLVKRPNGLGSEMIVETLTNSIDIAPTLLAAAGLDSPPVMHGRDLFANPLNEDFIPEVYSEADFEGNVVKMLRIGPWKYIETNPDNPRRRPPQQLFYVPDDPSEKINLFEVEPAKAKDMQLLLEAKYQELLAAKEEGAQQEMDRATKERLRALGYTQ
;
A
#
# COMPACT_ATOMS: atom_id res chain seq x y z
N GLN A 1 11.80 14.97 16.44
CA GLN A 1 10.54 15.51 15.90
C GLN A 1 10.35 14.89 14.52
N GLU A 2 9.35 14.04 14.36
CA GLU A 2 9.09 13.30 13.12
C GLU A 2 8.22 14.16 12.21
N HIS A 3 8.80 14.64 11.12
CA HIS A 3 8.16 15.35 10.01
C HIS A 3 7.10 16.42 10.36
N GLY A 4 7.11 16.98 11.58
CA GLY A 4 6.28 18.12 11.99
C GLY A 4 4.78 17.86 12.18
N GLY A 5 4.32 16.60 12.20
CA GLY A 5 2.90 16.25 12.34
C GLY A 5 2.50 15.86 13.77
N TRP A 6 1.35 16.34 14.24
CA TRP A 6 0.68 15.86 15.48
C TRP A 6 -0.51 14.93 15.19
N TRP A 7 -0.82 14.68 13.91
CA TRP A 7 -2.02 13.98 13.44
C TRP A 7 -1.67 12.90 12.41
N HIS A 8 -2.38 11.77 12.47
CA HIS A 8 -2.25 10.65 11.52
C HIS A 8 -2.89 10.95 10.16
N GLY A 9 -2.44 10.28 9.10
CA GLY A 9 -3.05 10.33 7.76
C GLY A 9 -2.64 11.50 6.86
N ASN A 10 -1.61 12.26 7.25
CA ASN A 10 -1.15 13.43 6.49
C ASN A 10 0.09 13.17 5.63
N THR A 11 0.81 12.08 5.93
CA THR A 11 2.02 11.67 5.24
C THR A 11 1.99 10.15 5.09
N LEU A 12 2.80 9.64 4.17
CA LEU A 12 3.03 8.20 3.99
C LEU A 12 4.47 7.82 4.36
N HIS A 13 5.05 8.55 5.31
CA HIS A 13 6.37 8.25 5.88
C HIS A 13 6.32 7.02 6.80
N GLU A 14 7.48 6.41 7.09
CA GLU A 14 7.57 5.16 7.86
C GLU A 14 6.79 5.23 9.18
N GLU A 15 6.80 6.36 9.89
CA GLU A 15 6.09 6.50 11.16
C GLU A 15 4.55 6.40 11.03
N GLN A 16 4.01 6.58 9.83
CA GLN A 16 2.57 6.46 9.56
C GLN A 16 2.18 5.12 8.96
N VAL A 17 3.01 4.56 8.08
CA VAL A 17 2.63 3.37 7.30
C VAL A 17 3.23 2.07 7.84
N ARG A 18 4.31 2.14 8.62
CA ARG A 18 4.95 0.94 9.19
C ARG A 18 4.29 0.57 10.51
N VAL A 19 3.23 -0.22 10.42
CA VAL A 19 2.48 -0.74 11.57
C VAL A 19 2.98 -2.11 12.00
N PRO A 20 2.94 -2.43 13.31
CA PRO A 20 3.28 -3.78 13.78
C PRO A 20 2.20 -4.79 13.38
N LEU A 21 2.60 -5.90 12.77
CA LEU A 21 1.76 -7.07 12.53
C LEU A 21 2.30 -8.24 13.36
N LEU A 22 1.52 -8.72 14.33
CA LEU A 22 1.86 -9.90 15.12
C LEU A 22 0.85 -11.01 14.85
N VAL A 23 1.35 -12.21 14.56
CA VAL A 23 0.51 -13.36 14.22
C VAL A 23 0.83 -14.54 15.12
N LYS A 24 -0.17 -14.99 15.90
CA LYS A 24 -0.06 -16.16 16.78
C LYS A 24 -0.76 -17.35 16.15
N ARG A 25 0.01 -18.36 15.73
CA ARG A 25 -0.54 -19.58 15.12
C ARG A 25 -0.76 -20.67 16.19
N PRO A 26 -1.71 -21.62 15.95
CA PRO A 26 -1.91 -22.76 16.83
C PRO A 26 -0.64 -23.60 16.99
N ASN A 27 -0.52 -24.28 18.14
CA ASN A 27 0.57 -25.22 18.45
C ASN A 27 2.00 -24.63 18.34
N GLY A 28 2.15 -23.31 18.36
CA GLY A 28 3.46 -22.65 18.28
C GLY A 28 4.10 -22.72 16.89
N LEU A 29 3.33 -22.99 15.83
CA LEU A 29 3.84 -22.95 14.45
C LEU A 29 4.41 -21.56 14.13
N GLY A 30 5.66 -21.51 13.65
CA GLY A 30 6.34 -20.24 13.38
C GLY A 30 6.60 -19.41 14.64
N SER A 31 6.65 -20.03 15.83
CA SER A 31 7.11 -19.35 17.04
C SER A 31 8.51 -18.78 16.84
N GLU A 32 8.72 -17.58 17.41
CA GLU A 32 9.99 -16.84 17.35
C GLU A 32 10.46 -16.42 15.94
N MET A 33 9.61 -16.60 14.91
CA MET A 33 9.91 -16.15 13.55
C MET A 33 9.74 -14.63 13.43
N ILE A 34 10.77 -13.96 12.93
CA ILE A 34 10.75 -12.56 12.50
C ILE A 34 10.80 -12.54 10.98
N VAL A 35 9.83 -11.87 10.34
CA VAL A 35 9.77 -11.69 8.90
C VAL A 35 10.12 -10.25 8.57
N GLU A 36 11.22 -10.04 7.86
CA GLU A 36 11.68 -8.70 7.43
C GLU A 36 11.16 -8.32 6.05
N THR A 37 10.62 -9.29 5.30
CA THR A 37 10.03 -9.05 3.98
C THR A 37 8.84 -8.09 4.09
N LEU A 38 8.79 -7.11 3.18
CA LEU A 38 7.68 -6.17 3.10
C LEU A 38 6.34 -6.89 3.02
N THR A 39 5.38 -6.42 3.81
CA THR A 39 4.05 -6.98 4.00
C THR A 39 3.03 -5.85 4.00
N ASN A 40 1.82 -6.11 3.49
CA ASN A 40 0.74 -5.13 3.43
C ASN A 40 -0.49 -5.64 4.20
N SER A 41 -1.33 -4.73 4.70
CA SER A 41 -2.60 -5.06 5.36
C SER A 41 -3.53 -5.89 4.48
N ILE A 42 -3.47 -5.73 3.15
CA ILE A 42 -4.27 -6.52 2.21
C ILE A 42 -3.88 -8.00 2.18
N ASP A 43 -2.69 -8.36 2.67
CA ASP A 43 -2.20 -9.74 2.75
C ASP A 43 -2.89 -10.53 3.89
N ILE A 44 -3.47 -9.83 4.88
CA ILE A 44 -4.08 -10.46 6.05
C ILE A 44 -5.24 -11.37 5.64
N ALA A 45 -6.15 -10.88 4.79
CA ALA A 45 -7.32 -11.64 4.36
C ALA A 45 -6.95 -12.95 3.63
N PRO A 46 -6.13 -12.95 2.55
CA PRO A 46 -5.72 -14.18 1.87
C PRO A 46 -4.90 -15.12 2.79
N THR A 47 -4.09 -14.59 3.69
CA THR A 47 -3.36 -15.40 4.70
C THR A 47 -4.33 -16.16 5.62
N LEU A 48 -5.40 -15.51 6.08
CA LEU A 48 -6.41 -16.14 6.93
C LEU A 48 -7.23 -17.19 6.17
N LEU A 49 -7.58 -16.93 4.90
CA LEU A 49 -8.26 -17.89 4.04
C LEU A 49 -7.41 -19.15 3.83
N ALA A 50 -6.13 -18.97 3.47
CA ALA A 50 -5.20 -20.08 3.29
C ALA A 50 -5.02 -20.89 4.58
N ALA A 51 -4.90 -20.22 5.73
CA ALA A 51 -4.82 -20.89 7.04
C ALA A 51 -6.10 -21.68 7.40
N ALA A 52 -7.25 -21.30 6.85
CA ALA A 52 -8.52 -22.03 6.97
C ALA A 52 -8.69 -23.13 5.91
N GLY A 53 -7.74 -23.31 4.99
CA GLY A 53 -7.83 -24.26 3.88
C GLY A 53 -8.77 -23.81 2.77
N LEU A 54 -8.97 -22.49 2.61
CA LEU A 54 -9.79 -21.88 1.58
C LEU A 54 -8.92 -21.18 0.53
N ASP A 55 -9.38 -21.17 -0.72
CA ASP A 55 -8.73 -20.43 -1.80
C ASP A 55 -9.05 -18.93 -1.72
N SER A 56 -8.05 -18.10 -2.04
CA SER A 56 -8.25 -16.65 -2.18
C SER A 56 -8.94 -16.34 -3.51
N PRO A 57 -10.02 -15.54 -3.52
CA PRO A 57 -10.61 -15.06 -4.77
C PRO A 57 -9.61 -14.28 -5.63
N PRO A 58 -9.67 -14.35 -6.97
CA PRO A 58 -8.77 -13.63 -7.86
C PRO A 58 -8.79 -12.11 -7.72
N VAL A 59 -9.87 -11.56 -7.17
CA VAL A 59 -10.03 -10.11 -6.92
C VAL A 59 -9.21 -9.60 -5.73
N MET A 60 -8.67 -10.50 -4.90
CA MET A 60 -7.80 -10.10 -3.80
C MET A 60 -6.37 -9.95 -4.29
N HIS A 61 -5.82 -8.74 -4.20
CA HIS A 61 -4.44 -8.44 -4.59
C HIS A 61 -3.39 -8.82 -3.53
N GLY A 62 -3.82 -9.16 -2.32
CA GLY A 62 -2.91 -9.59 -1.25
C GLY A 62 -2.43 -11.03 -1.45
N ARG A 63 -1.40 -11.40 -0.70
CA ARG A 63 -0.82 -12.76 -0.72
C ARG A 63 -0.93 -13.47 0.62
N ASP A 64 -0.81 -14.79 0.60
CA ASP A 64 -0.62 -15.59 1.80
C ASP A 64 0.80 -15.38 2.37
N LEU A 65 0.89 -14.89 3.60
CA LEU A 65 2.14 -14.65 4.32
C LEU A 65 2.74 -15.92 4.94
N PHE A 66 1.98 -17.00 5.08
CA PHE A 66 2.48 -18.27 5.60
C PHE A 66 3.03 -19.19 4.52
N ALA A 67 2.80 -18.86 3.24
CA ALA A 67 3.46 -19.54 2.14
C ALA A 67 4.98 -19.32 2.25
N ASN A 68 5.73 -20.40 2.46
CA ASN A 68 7.19 -20.37 2.59
C ASN A 68 7.80 -20.03 1.21
N PRO A 69 8.65 -19.00 1.09
CA PRO A 69 8.23 -17.84 0.31
C PRO A 69 9.06 -17.66 -0.96
N LEU A 70 8.46 -16.99 -1.94
CA LEU A 70 9.09 -15.97 -2.79
C LEU A 70 10.46 -16.39 -3.34
N ASN A 71 10.50 -16.84 -4.60
CA ASN A 71 11.75 -16.99 -5.37
C ASN A 71 12.71 -15.84 -5.04
N GLU A 72 14.02 -16.09 -5.02
CA GLU A 72 15.04 -15.07 -4.72
C GLU A 72 14.86 -13.79 -5.58
N ASP A 73 14.21 -13.90 -6.73
CA ASP A 73 13.89 -12.81 -7.65
C ASP A 73 12.65 -11.98 -7.28
N PHE A 74 11.87 -12.39 -6.29
CA PHE A 74 10.67 -11.68 -5.90
C PHE A 74 11.03 -10.45 -5.06
N ILE A 75 10.82 -9.27 -5.65
CA ILE A 75 10.97 -8.00 -4.96
C ILE A 75 9.59 -7.57 -4.49
N PRO A 76 9.28 -7.61 -3.18
CA PRO A 76 7.98 -7.16 -2.70
C PRO A 76 7.78 -5.67 -2.98
N GLU A 77 6.59 -5.36 -3.46
CA GLU A 77 6.10 -4.01 -3.65
C GLU A 77 4.96 -3.70 -2.66
N VAL A 78 4.93 -2.46 -2.18
CA VAL A 78 3.84 -1.95 -1.32
C VAL A 78 3.42 -0.59 -1.85
N TYR A 79 2.13 -0.48 -2.17
CA TYR A 79 1.49 0.78 -2.54
C TYR A 79 0.60 1.29 -1.39
N SER A 80 0.58 2.60 -1.20
CA SER A 80 -0.36 3.28 -0.31
C SER A 80 -0.76 4.63 -0.87
N GLU A 81 -1.99 5.05 -0.58
CA GLU A 81 -2.56 6.32 -1.00
C GLU A 81 -3.34 6.93 0.16
N ALA A 82 -3.28 8.25 0.26
CA ALA A 82 -4.12 9.04 1.15
C ALA A 82 -4.71 10.20 0.33
N ASP A 83 -6.02 10.35 0.39
CA ASP A 83 -6.76 11.49 -0.15
C ASP A 83 -7.66 12.02 0.96
N PHE A 84 -7.27 13.15 1.55
CA PHE A 84 -8.01 13.77 2.64
C PHE A 84 -7.82 15.29 2.63
N GLU A 85 -8.92 16.06 2.66
CA GLU A 85 -8.90 17.54 2.71
C GLU A 85 -8.01 18.20 1.63
N GLY A 86 -7.96 17.62 0.43
CA GLY A 86 -7.11 18.12 -0.68
C GLY A 86 -5.62 17.80 -0.53
N ASN A 87 -5.23 17.04 0.50
CA ASN A 87 -3.92 16.42 0.63
C ASN A 87 -3.97 15.05 -0.05
N VAL A 88 -3.48 14.99 -1.30
CA VAL A 88 -3.37 13.73 -2.04
C VAL A 88 -1.91 13.31 -2.03
N VAL A 89 -1.66 12.13 -1.49
CA VAL A 89 -0.32 11.54 -1.33
C VAL A 89 -0.37 10.11 -1.81
N LYS A 90 0.57 9.75 -2.69
CA LYS A 90 0.77 8.37 -3.14
C LYS A 90 2.17 7.91 -2.77
N MET A 91 2.31 6.64 -2.45
CA MET A 91 3.58 6.04 -2.06
C MET A 91 3.75 4.68 -2.68
N LEU A 92 4.94 4.43 -3.22
CA LEU A 92 5.37 3.11 -3.66
C LEU A 92 6.69 2.75 -3.00
N ARG A 93 6.74 1.57 -2.40
CA ARG A 93 7.96 0.98 -1.86
C ARG A 93 8.27 -0.30 -2.59
N ILE A 94 9.47 -0.40 -3.15
CA ILE A 94 9.97 -1.60 -3.84
C ILE A 94 11.33 -1.94 -3.24
N GLY A 95 11.37 -3.05 -2.50
CA GLY A 95 12.54 -3.42 -1.71
C GLY A 95 13.00 -2.28 -0.77
N PRO A 96 14.26 -1.81 -0.85
CA PRO A 96 14.77 -0.77 0.05
C PRO A 96 14.38 0.66 -0.36
N TRP A 97 13.85 0.84 -1.57
CA TRP A 97 13.55 2.16 -2.13
C TRP A 97 12.09 2.53 -1.88
N LYS A 98 11.88 3.78 -1.52
CA LYS A 98 10.55 4.36 -1.35
C LYS A 98 10.44 5.66 -2.11
N TYR A 99 9.34 5.83 -2.81
CA TYR A 99 9.02 7.04 -3.55
C TYR A 99 7.66 7.55 -3.10
N ILE A 100 7.57 8.86 -2.84
CA ILE A 100 6.36 9.54 -2.43
C ILE A 100 6.08 10.68 -3.40
N GLU A 101 4.85 10.75 -3.88
CA GLU A 101 4.35 11.82 -4.72
C GLU A 101 3.21 12.56 -4.00
N THR A 102 3.23 13.89 -4.03
CA THR A 102 2.16 14.73 -3.49
C THR A 102 1.60 15.64 -4.56
N ASN A 103 0.31 15.97 -4.48
CA ASN A 103 -0.32 16.88 -5.43
C ASN A 103 0.36 18.29 -5.48
N PRO A 104 0.37 18.99 -6.63
CA PRO A 104 1.04 20.29 -6.78
C PRO A 104 0.61 21.35 -5.76
N ASP A 105 -0.69 21.42 -5.44
CA ASP A 105 -1.26 22.37 -4.48
C ASP A 105 -1.40 21.77 -3.08
N ASN A 106 -0.47 20.89 -2.70
CA ASN A 106 -0.56 20.18 -1.43
C ASN A 106 -0.69 21.17 -0.26
N PRO A 107 -1.79 21.10 0.53
CA PRO A 107 -2.06 22.08 1.59
C PRO A 107 -0.99 22.04 2.70
N ARG A 108 -0.20 20.97 2.77
CA ARG A 108 0.87 20.78 3.75
C ARG A 108 2.25 21.23 3.24
N ARG A 109 2.33 21.83 2.05
CA ARG A 109 3.56 22.37 1.44
C ARG A 109 4.71 21.36 1.40
N ARG A 110 4.37 20.10 1.14
CA ARG A 110 5.36 19.04 0.97
C ARG A 110 6.02 19.11 -0.41
N PRO A 111 7.26 18.62 -0.55
CA PRO A 111 7.86 18.48 -1.87
C PRO A 111 6.99 17.55 -2.73
N PRO A 112 6.75 17.91 -4.00
CA PRO A 112 5.89 17.13 -4.91
C PRO A 112 6.42 15.73 -5.14
N GLN A 113 7.74 15.55 -5.07
CA GLN A 113 8.41 14.27 -5.33
C GLN A 113 9.51 14.06 -4.29
N GLN A 114 9.52 12.87 -3.71
CA GLN A 114 10.48 12.49 -2.69
C GLN A 114 10.95 11.05 -2.93
N LEU A 115 12.26 10.83 -2.84
CA LEU A 115 12.87 9.51 -2.98
C LEU A 115 13.73 9.23 -1.74
N PHE A 116 13.58 8.05 -1.18
CA PHE A 116 14.31 7.61 0.01
C PHE A 116 14.90 6.20 -0.18
N TYR A 117 16.09 6.00 0.36
CA TYR A 117 16.67 4.67 0.58
C TYR A 117 16.51 4.34 2.08
N VAL A 118 15.50 3.55 2.41
CA VAL A 118 15.04 3.34 3.79
C VAL A 118 16.10 2.67 4.70
N PRO A 119 16.95 1.73 4.24
CA PRO A 119 17.97 1.14 5.11
C PRO A 119 18.97 2.16 5.69
N ASP A 120 19.38 3.16 4.90
CA ASP A 120 20.36 4.16 5.33
C ASP A 120 19.70 5.34 6.06
N ASP A 121 18.43 5.60 5.76
CA ASP A 121 17.65 6.63 6.43
C ASP A 121 16.24 6.12 6.80
N PRO A 122 16.12 5.34 7.90
CA PRO A 122 14.83 4.84 8.36
C PRO A 122 13.85 5.96 8.77
N SER A 123 14.35 7.18 8.96
CA SER A 123 13.56 8.36 9.32
C SER A 123 13.20 9.25 8.14
N GLU A 124 13.65 8.91 6.93
CA GLU A 124 13.29 9.57 5.67
C GLU A 124 13.47 11.09 5.71
N LYS A 125 14.59 11.54 6.25
CA LYS A 125 14.98 12.95 6.37
C LYS A 125 15.73 13.46 5.13
N ILE A 126 16.42 12.59 4.41
CA ILE A 126 17.27 12.94 3.28
C ILE A 126 16.55 12.56 1.99
N ASN A 127 15.97 13.56 1.31
CA ASN A 127 15.38 13.34 -0.01
C ASN A 127 16.48 13.17 -1.06
N LEU A 128 16.54 12.00 -1.69
CA LEU A 128 17.51 11.64 -2.71
C LEU A 128 17.02 11.94 -4.13
N PHE A 129 15.85 12.57 -4.31
CA PHE A 129 15.23 12.77 -5.62
C PHE A 129 16.15 13.48 -6.62
N GLU A 130 16.84 14.55 -6.20
CA GLU A 130 17.78 15.28 -7.06
C GLU A 130 19.17 14.61 -7.14
N VAL A 131 19.51 13.77 -6.15
CA VAL A 131 20.82 13.10 -6.05
C VAL A 131 20.86 11.84 -6.91
N GLU A 132 19.74 11.11 -7.00
CA GLU A 132 19.60 9.84 -7.71
C GLU A 132 18.55 9.94 -8.84
N PRO A 133 18.76 10.79 -9.86
CA PRO A 133 17.72 11.11 -10.85
C PRO A 133 17.30 9.91 -11.71
N ALA A 134 18.21 8.97 -11.97
CA ALA A 134 17.89 7.74 -12.68
C ALA A 134 16.90 6.88 -11.86
N LYS A 135 17.21 6.69 -10.57
CA LYS A 135 16.36 5.90 -9.67
C LYS A 135 15.02 6.59 -9.40
N ALA A 136 15.02 7.91 -9.27
CA ALA A 136 13.82 8.71 -9.11
C ALA A 136 12.87 8.52 -10.30
N LYS A 137 13.41 8.59 -11.52
CA LYS A 137 12.64 8.37 -12.75
C LYS A 137 12.08 6.95 -12.83
N ASP A 138 12.88 5.94 -12.50
CA ASP A 138 12.43 4.55 -12.49
C ASP A 138 11.26 4.35 -11.52
N MET A 139 11.41 4.83 -10.28
CA MET A 139 10.37 4.73 -9.26
C MET A 139 9.10 5.52 -9.61
N GLN A 140 9.25 6.68 -10.26
CA GLN A 140 8.12 7.47 -10.75
C GLN A 140 7.32 6.71 -11.81
N LEU A 141 8.00 6.09 -12.79
CA LEU A 141 7.33 5.30 -13.82
C LEU A 141 6.63 4.08 -13.24
N LEU A 142 7.24 3.42 -12.24
CA LEU A 142 6.63 2.29 -11.53
C LEU A 142 5.40 2.71 -10.73
N LEU A 143 5.44 3.87 -10.04
CA LEU A 143 4.29 4.41 -9.33
C LEU A 143 3.14 4.71 -10.29
N GLU A 144 3.42 5.36 -11.42
CA GLU A 144 2.39 5.67 -12.41
C GLU A 144 1.77 4.40 -12.99
N ALA A 145 2.59 3.42 -13.39
CA ALA A 145 2.11 2.13 -13.87
C ALA A 145 1.21 1.44 -12.84
N LYS A 146 1.63 1.44 -11.56
CA LYS A 146 0.84 0.84 -10.49
C LYS A 146 -0.47 1.56 -10.27
N TYR A 147 -0.46 2.89 -10.32
CA TYR A 147 -1.67 3.69 -10.17
C TYR A 147 -2.68 3.41 -11.28
N GLN A 148 -2.23 3.30 -12.53
CA GLN A 148 -3.10 2.95 -13.66
C GLN A 148 -3.68 1.53 -13.54
N GLU A 149 -2.88 0.55 -13.10
CA GLU A 149 -3.35 -0.80 -12.81
C GLU A 149 -4.50 -0.80 -11.78
N LEU A 150 -4.32 -0.07 -10.68
CA LEU A 150 -5.31 0.03 -9.61
C LEU A 150 -6.58 0.77 -10.05
N LEU A 151 -6.45 1.80 -10.88
CA LEU A 151 -7.61 2.49 -11.45
C LEU A 151 -8.43 1.56 -12.35
N ALA A 152 -7.78 0.80 -13.23
CA ALA A 152 -8.46 -0.16 -14.10
C ALA A 152 -9.22 -1.23 -13.29
N ALA A 153 -8.57 -1.80 -12.27
CA ALA A 153 -9.21 -2.79 -11.39
C ALA A 153 -10.41 -2.21 -10.62
N LYS A 154 -10.33 -0.94 -10.21
CA LYS A 154 -11.43 -0.23 -9.53
C LYS A 154 -12.61 -0.01 -10.47
N GLU A 155 -12.37 0.37 -11.72
CA GLU A 155 -13.42 0.56 -12.74
C GLU A 155 -14.12 -0.77 -13.06
N GLU A 156 -13.37 -1.85 -13.23
CA GLU A 156 -13.93 -3.19 -13.45
C GLU A 156 -14.78 -3.65 -12.26
N GLY A 157 -14.29 -3.47 -11.02
CA GLY A 157 -15.02 -3.80 -9.80
C GLY A 157 -16.31 -2.98 -9.63
N ALA A 158 -16.25 -1.68 -9.91
CA ALA A 158 -17.44 -0.81 -9.88
C ALA A 158 -18.47 -1.20 -10.95
N GLN A 159 -18.02 -1.65 -12.12
CA GLN A 159 -18.90 -2.11 -13.19
C GLN A 159 -19.57 -3.46 -12.84
N GLN A 160 -18.89 -4.34 -12.10
CA GLN A 160 -19.47 -5.57 -11.56
C GLN A 160 -20.42 -5.32 -10.38
N GLU A 161 -20.08 -4.46 -9.42
CA GLU A 161 -20.97 -4.15 -8.26
C GLU A 161 -22.27 -3.46 -8.69
N MET A 162 -22.24 -2.71 -9.78
CA MET A 162 -23.39 -1.99 -10.31
C MET A 162 -24.32 -2.88 -11.16
N ASP A 163 -24.04 -4.20 -11.27
CA ASP A 163 -24.88 -5.15 -12.00
C ASP A 163 -26.17 -5.50 -11.21
N ARG A 164 -27.23 -4.79 -11.60
CA ARG A 164 -28.69 -4.97 -11.36
C ARG A 164 -29.19 -5.24 -9.92
N ALA A 165 -28.69 -6.23 -9.20
CA ALA A 165 -29.19 -6.60 -7.86
C ALA A 165 -28.94 -5.49 -6.81
N THR A 166 -27.82 -4.77 -6.92
CA THR A 166 -27.47 -3.67 -6.00
C THR A 166 -28.30 -2.42 -6.26
N LYS A 167 -28.60 -2.10 -7.53
CA LYS A 167 -29.50 -0.98 -7.90
C LYS A 167 -30.92 -1.20 -7.36
N GLU A 168 -31.43 -2.43 -7.37
CA GLU A 168 -32.74 -2.76 -6.81
C GLU A 168 -32.74 -2.70 -5.28
N ARG A 169 -31.67 -3.17 -4.61
CA ARG A 169 -31.52 -3.08 -3.14
C ARG A 169 -31.38 -1.64 -2.64
N LEU A 170 -30.60 -0.81 -3.33
CA LEU A 170 -30.41 0.60 -2.95
C LEU A 170 -31.69 1.42 -3.17
N ARG A 171 -32.48 1.12 -4.21
CA ARG A 171 -33.84 1.66 -4.39
C ARG A 171 -34.79 1.20 -3.30
N ALA A 172 -34.78 -0.08 -2.93
CA ALA A 172 -35.63 -0.62 -1.88
C ALA A 172 -35.32 -0.04 -0.48
N LEU A 173 -34.09 0.44 -0.27
CA LEU A 173 -33.64 1.08 0.97
C LEU A 173 -33.73 2.62 0.94
N GLY A 174 -34.18 3.22 -0.17
CA GLY A 174 -34.44 4.66 -0.28
C GLY A 174 -33.21 5.55 -0.53
N TYR A 175 -32.07 4.98 -0.94
CA TYR A 175 -30.80 5.72 -1.12
C TYR A 175 -30.62 6.32 -2.53
N THR A 176 -31.50 6.00 -3.48
CA THR A 176 -31.53 6.61 -4.83
C THR A 176 -32.98 6.80 -5.30
N GLN A 177 -33.30 7.98 -5.83
CA GLN A 177 -34.55 8.23 -6.58
C GLN A 177 -34.40 7.77 -8.03
#